data_AF-A0A2V6YE64-F1
#
_entry.id   AF-A0A2V6YE64-F1
#
_cell.length_a   1.000
_cell.length_b   1.000
_cell.length_c   1.000
_cell.angle_alpha   90.00
_cell.angle_beta   90.00
_cell.angle_gamma   90.00
#
_symmetry.space_group_name_H-M   'P 1'
#
loop_
_entity.id
_entity.type
_entity.pdbx_description
1 polymer ?
#
loop_
_entity_poly.entity_id
_entity_poly.type
_entity_poly.pdbx_seq_one_letter_code
_entity_poly.pdbx_strand_id
1 'polypeptide(L)'
;MEMRALDRLGDEIAELSAHLDAASARLLELIREFDTREGWNTGFSSCAAWLAWRVGFAPGAAREHVRVARALGTLPRLSHALARGELSYAKVRELTRVATPETEE
;
A
#
# COMPACT_ATOMS: atom_id res chain seq x y z
N MET A 1 1.20 -25.12 -28.17
CA MET A 1 -0.13 -24.52 -27.89
C MET A 1 -0.26 -24.20 -26.40
N GLU A 2 0.12 -25.14 -25.53
CA GLU A 2 0.14 -25.00 -24.06
C GLU A 2 1.08 -23.91 -23.53
N MET A 3 2.30 -23.78 -24.08
CA MET A 3 3.24 -22.68 -23.71
C MET A 3 2.60 -21.29 -23.86
N ARG A 4 1.94 -21.02 -25.00
CA ARG A 4 1.24 -19.75 -25.24
C ARG A 4 0.02 -19.54 -24.33
N ALA A 5 -0.53 -20.60 -23.75
CA ALA A 5 -1.62 -20.49 -22.78
C ALA A 5 -1.08 -20.12 -21.39
N LEU A 6 0.05 -20.70 -21.00
CA LEU A 6 0.75 -20.34 -19.76
C LEU A 6 1.29 -18.91 -19.79
N ASP A 7 1.84 -18.47 -20.92
CA ASP A 7 2.30 -17.09 -21.09
C ASP A 7 1.17 -16.09 -20.85
N ARG A 8 0.00 -16.32 -21.48
CA ARG A 8 -1.19 -15.46 -21.29
C ARG A 8 -1.72 -15.47 -19.86
N LEU A 9 -1.70 -16.61 -19.19
CA LEU A 9 -2.07 -16.69 -17.76
C LEU A 9 -1.09 -15.90 -16.89
N GLY A 10 0.20 -15.94 -17.22
CA GLY A 10 1.23 -15.13 -16.56
C GLY A 10 0.99 -13.63 -16.74
N ASP A 11 0.65 -13.21 -17.96
CA ASP A 11 0.30 -11.81 -18.26
C ASP A 11 -0.95 -11.36 -17.49
N GLU A 12 -1.99 -12.20 -17.42
CA GLU A 12 -3.22 -11.90 -16.66
C GLU A 12 -2.97 -11.78 -15.15
N ILE A 13 -2.11 -12.65 -14.59
CA ILE A 13 -1.69 -12.55 -13.18
C ILE A 13 -0.94 -11.24 -12.94
N ALA A 14 -0.01 -10.88 -13.84
CA ALA A 14 0.78 -9.66 -13.71
C ALA A 14 -0.10 -8.40 -13.81
N GLU A 15 -1.02 -8.37 -14.76
CA GLU A 15 -1.97 -7.27 -14.95
C GLU A 15 -2.90 -7.12 -13.73
N LEU A 16 -3.48 -8.22 -13.24
CA LEU A 16 -4.33 -8.17 -12.04
C LEU A 16 -3.54 -7.72 -10.81
N SER A 17 -2.29 -8.16 -10.66
CA SER A 17 -1.42 -7.72 -9.57
C SER A 17 -1.19 -6.20 -9.62
N ALA A 18 -0.92 -5.64 -10.81
CA ALA A 18 -0.72 -4.20 -10.96
C ALA A 18 -1.99 -3.40 -10.59
N HIS A 19 -3.18 -3.92 -10.93
CA HIS A 19 -4.45 -3.32 -10.50
C HIS A 19 -4.65 -3.38 -8.98
N LEU A 20 -4.27 -4.49 -8.33
CA LEU A 20 -4.31 -4.60 -6.87
C LEU A 20 -3.34 -3.62 -6.20
N ASP A 21 -2.16 -3.43 -6.77
CA ASP A 21 -1.16 -2.47 -6.29
C ASP A 21 -1.66 -1.02 -6.41
N ALA A 22 -2.27 -0.66 -7.55
CA ALA A 22 -2.90 0.65 -7.73
C ALA A 22 -4.06 0.90 -6.75
N ALA A 23 -4.91 -0.11 -6.52
CA ALA A 23 -5.96 -0.06 -5.49
C ALA A 23 -5.36 0.08 -4.08
N SER A 24 -4.24 -0.59 -3.81
CA SER A 24 -3.52 -0.48 -2.54
C SER A 24 -2.96 0.92 -2.31
N ALA A 25 -2.45 1.57 -3.35
CA ALA A 25 -2.06 3.00 -3.29
C ALA A 25 -3.23 3.86 -2.83
N ARG A 26 -4.40 3.70 -3.44
CA ARG A 26 -5.60 4.46 -3.06
C ARG A 26 -6.03 4.19 -1.62
N LEU A 27 -5.95 2.95 -1.17
CA LEU A 27 -6.23 2.58 0.22
C LEU A 27 -5.26 3.29 1.19
N LEU A 28 -3.96 3.31 0.89
CA LEU A 28 -2.95 3.95 1.73
C LEU A 28 -3.14 5.48 1.82
N GLU A 29 -3.55 6.13 0.73
CA GLU A 29 -3.94 7.55 0.76
C GLU A 29 -5.08 7.81 1.76
N LEU A 30 -6.14 6.99 1.68
CA LEU A 30 -7.30 7.09 2.57
C LEU A 30 -6.92 6.80 4.03
N ILE A 31 -6.08 5.78 4.26
CA ILE A 31 -5.56 5.47 5.60
C ILE A 31 -4.78 6.67 6.14
N ARG A 32 -3.90 7.27 5.35
CA ARG A 32 -3.12 8.45 5.77
C ARG A 32 -4.04 9.62 6.12
N GLU A 33 -5.02 9.93 5.27
CA GLU A 33 -5.97 11.01 5.51
C GLU A 33 -6.80 10.77 6.78
N PHE A 34 -7.30 9.56 6.96
CA PHE A 34 -8.06 9.15 8.13
C PHE A 34 -7.22 9.19 9.42
N ASP A 35 -5.98 8.71 9.36
CA ASP A 35 -5.02 8.73 10.46
C ASP A 35 -4.63 10.17 10.85
N THR A 36 -4.37 11.03 9.86
CA THR A 36 -4.01 12.45 10.06
C THR A 36 -5.14 13.24 10.70
N ARG A 37 -6.40 12.92 10.36
CA ARG A 37 -7.59 13.55 10.96
C ARG A 37 -8.03 12.89 12.28
N GLU A 38 -7.26 11.93 12.78
CA GLU A 38 -7.59 11.14 13.97
C GLU A 38 -8.99 10.50 13.91
N GLY A 39 -9.48 10.12 12.73
CA GLY A 39 -10.83 9.58 12.56
C GLY A 39 -11.08 8.26 13.32
N TRP A 40 -9.99 7.59 13.70
CA TRP A 40 -9.98 6.39 14.54
C TRP A 40 -10.24 6.68 16.02
N ASN A 41 -10.13 7.94 16.47
CA ASN A 41 -10.24 8.36 17.87
C ASN A 41 -11.72 8.43 18.33
N THR A 42 -12.46 7.38 18.01
CA THR A 42 -13.87 7.15 18.38
C THR A 42 -13.98 5.99 19.39
N GLY A 43 -12.93 5.78 20.19
CA GLY A 43 -12.81 4.69 21.17
C GLY A 43 -11.68 3.70 20.89
N PHE A 44 -10.90 3.88 19.83
CA PHE A 44 -9.71 3.07 19.54
C PHE A 44 -8.44 3.79 19.98
N SER A 45 -7.41 3.02 20.35
CA SER A 45 -6.12 3.56 20.81
C SER A 45 -5.16 3.98 19.68
N SER A 46 -5.45 3.62 18.43
CA SER A 46 -4.67 4.01 17.26
C SER A 46 -5.41 3.70 15.95
N CYS A 47 -4.98 4.31 14.84
CA CYS A 47 -5.49 3.97 13.51
C CYS A 47 -5.28 2.48 13.19
N ALA A 48 -4.14 1.90 13.59
CA ALA A 48 -3.88 0.48 13.36
C ALA A 48 -4.85 -0.42 14.15
N ALA A 49 -5.22 -0.05 15.39
CA ALA A 49 -6.23 -0.77 16.16
C ALA A 49 -7.62 -0.69 15.50
N TRP A 50 -7.99 0.49 14.99
CA TRP A 50 -9.22 0.68 14.24
C TRP A 50 -9.24 -0.16 12.95
N LEU A 51 -8.15 -0.18 12.18
CA LEU A 51 -8.04 -1.00 10.96
C LEU A 51 -8.12 -2.50 11.26
N ALA A 52 -7.48 -2.96 12.33
CA ALA A 52 -7.56 -4.36 12.75
C ALA A 52 -9.02 -4.77 13.06
N TRP A 53 -9.78 -3.91 13.74
CA TRP A 53 -11.18 -4.17 14.08
C TRP A 53 -12.14 -3.99 12.90
N ARG A 54 -12.04 -2.88 12.17
CA ARG A 54 -13.01 -2.49 11.13
C ARG A 54 -12.76 -3.18 9.79
N VAL A 55 -11.49 -3.32 9.41
CA VAL A 55 -11.07 -3.84 8.09
C VAL A 55 -10.64 -5.31 8.21
N GLY A 56 -10.40 -5.83 9.41
CA GLY A 56 -10.04 -7.23 9.64
C GLY A 56 -8.56 -7.54 9.38
N PHE A 57 -7.69 -6.52 9.36
CA PHE A 57 -6.26 -6.73 9.24
C PHE A 57 -5.68 -7.39 10.49
N ALA A 58 -4.74 -8.33 10.28
CA ALA A 58 -3.90 -8.80 11.36
C ALA A 58 -3.16 -7.60 12.02
N PRO A 59 -2.95 -7.59 13.35
CA PRO A 59 -2.37 -6.43 14.03
C PRO A 59 -1.01 -5.96 13.48
N GLY A 60 -0.18 -6.89 13.00
CA GLY A 60 1.10 -6.56 12.34
C GLY A 60 0.88 -5.85 11.00
N ALA A 61 0.01 -6.41 10.16
CA ALA A 61 -0.33 -5.83 8.86
C ALA A 61 -0.97 -4.44 9.01
N ALA A 62 -1.86 -4.24 9.99
CA ALA A 62 -2.49 -2.94 10.22
C ALA A 62 -1.46 -1.85 10.56
N ARG A 63 -0.51 -2.15 11.45
CA ARG A 63 0.58 -1.21 11.79
C ARG A 63 1.47 -0.91 10.59
N GLU A 64 1.76 -1.94 9.78
CA GLU A 64 2.55 -1.79 8.57
C GLU A 64 1.88 -0.88 7.55
N HIS A 65 0.58 -1.07 7.28
CA HIS A 65 -0.16 -0.21 6.36
C HIS A 65 -0.17 1.25 6.83
N VAL A 66 -0.39 1.50 8.13
CA VAL A 66 -0.32 2.87 8.69
C VAL A 66 1.09 3.47 8.54
N ARG A 67 2.15 2.70 8.79
CA ARG A 67 3.54 3.15 8.60
C ARG A 67 3.80 3.52 7.14
N VAL A 68 3.45 2.64 6.20
CA VAL A 68 3.66 2.88 4.77
C VAL A 68 2.84 4.07 4.30
N ALA A 69 1.58 4.17 4.69
CA ALA A 69 0.70 5.29 4.37
C ALA A 69 1.28 6.63 4.82
N ARG A 70 1.82 6.70 6.05
CA ARG A 70 2.51 7.90 6.56
C ARG A 70 3.76 8.22 5.75
N ALA A 71 4.62 7.23 5.49
CA ALA A 71 5.87 7.43 4.75
C ALA A 71 5.65 7.90 3.31
N LEU A 72 4.68 7.32 2.59
CA LEU A 72 4.30 7.75 1.24
C LEU A 72 3.80 9.20 1.20
N GLY A 73 3.35 9.75 2.32
CA GLY A 73 2.98 11.15 2.40
C GLY A 73 4.12 12.14 2.16
N THR A 74 5.37 11.68 2.28
CA THR A 74 6.58 12.48 2.01
C THR A 74 7.41 11.91 0.85
N LEU A 75 6.95 10.84 0.20
CA LEU A 75 7.67 10.11 -0.86
C LEU A 75 6.79 10.05 -2.14
N PRO A 76 6.58 11.21 -2.81
CA PRO A 76 5.66 11.30 -3.93
C PRO A 76 6.05 10.42 -5.12
N ARG A 77 7.33 10.18 -5.40
CA ARG A 77 7.73 9.30 -6.52
C ARG A 77 7.33 7.87 -6.26
N LEU A 78 7.60 7.35 -5.06
CA LEU A 78 7.18 6.00 -4.67
C LEU A 78 5.65 5.88 -4.63
N SER A 79 4.96 6.92 -4.16
CA SER A 79 3.50 6.97 -4.13
C SER A 79 2.92 6.87 -5.55
N HIS A 80 3.44 7.64 -6.51
CA HIS A 80 3.00 7.60 -7.90
C HIS A 80 3.38 6.30 -8.61
N ALA A 81 4.53 5.70 -8.31
CA ALA A 81 4.93 4.42 -8.87
C ALA A 81 3.98 3.29 -8.41
N LEU A 82 3.58 3.28 -7.13
CA LEU A 82 2.58 2.35 -6.62
C LEU A 82 1.20 2.59 -7.26
N ALA A 83 0.77 3.85 -7.34
CA ALA A 83 -0.53 4.22 -7.94
C ALA A 83 -0.65 3.82 -9.41
N ARG A 84 0.47 3.75 -10.14
CA ARG A 84 0.53 3.28 -11.53
C ARG A 84 0.77 1.77 -11.67
N GLY A 85 0.89 1.04 -10.57
CA GLY A 85 1.19 -0.40 -10.57
C GLY A 85 2.61 -0.74 -11.03
N GLU A 86 3.52 0.25 -11.11
CA GLU A 86 4.91 0.04 -11.54
C GLU A 86 5.78 -0.56 -10.43
N LEU A 87 5.44 -0.27 -9.17
CA LEU A 87 6.03 -0.89 -8.00
C LEU A 87 4.94 -1.57 -7.19
N SER A 88 5.21 -2.80 -6.74
CA SER A 88 4.29 -3.50 -5.86
C SER A 88 4.29 -2.93 -4.45
N TYR A 89 3.18 -3.11 -3.72
CA TYR A 89 3.08 -2.74 -2.32
C TYR A 89 4.25 -3.33 -1.51
N ALA A 90 4.61 -4.58 -1.76
CA ALA A 90 5.72 -5.24 -1.08
C ALA A 90 7.05 -4.50 -1.28
N LYS A 91 7.36 -4.06 -2.51
CA LYS A 91 8.58 -3.28 -2.80
C LYS A 91 8.54 -1.92 -2.11
N VAL A 92 7.43 -1.18 -2.26
CA VAL A 92 7.24 0.13 -1.64
C VAL A 92 7.35 0.07 -0.12
N ARG A 93 6.78 -0.96 0.49
CA ARG A 93 6.83 -1.19 1.92
C ARG A 93 8.25 -1.38 2.45
N GLU A 94 9.13 -2.05 1.71
CA GLU A 94 10.54 -2.15 2.09
C GLU A 94 11.31 -0.86 1.81
N LEU A 95 11.08 -0.23 0.65
CA LEU A 95 11.73 1.04 0.28
C LEU A 95 11.42 2.16 1.28
N THR A 96 10.17 2.27 1.73
CA THR A 96 9.73 3.25 2.74
C THR A 96 10.38 3.07 4.12
N ARG A 97 11.23 2.05 4.33
CA ARG A 97 12.05 1.94 5.55
C ARG A 97 13.33 2.78 5.48
N VAL A 98 13.79 3.11 4.27
CA VAL A 98 15.12 3.71 4.05
C VAL A 98 15.08 4.92 3.11
N ALA A 99 14.08 5.00 2.23
CA ALA A 99 13.94 6.09 1.28
C ALA A 99 13.61 7.41 1.99
N THR A 100 14.24 8.47 1.49
CA THR A 100 13.99 9.87 1.86
C THR A 100 13.54 10.63 0.60
N PRO A 101 12.97 11.84 0.73
CA PRO A 101 12.60 12.65 -0.43
C PRO A 101 13.77 12.88 -1.41
N GLU A 102 15.01 12.89 -0.92
CA GLU A 102 16.22 13.10 -1.71
C GLU A 102 16.73 11.83 -2.39
N THR A 103 16.26 10.65 -1.98
CA THR A 103 16.79 9.34 -2.40
C THR A 103 15.76 8.42 -3.03
N GLU A 104 14.50 8.87 -3.17
CA GLU A 104 13.42 8.09 -3.80
C GLU A 104 13.47 8.05 -5.34
N GLU A 105 14.64 8.29 -5.92
CA GLU A 105 14.84 8.23 -7.38
C GLU A 105 14.98 6.83 -7.96
#